data_AF-A0A1C0BU61-F1
#
_entry.id   AF-A0A1C0BU61-F1
#
_cell.length_a   1.000
_cell.length_b   1.000
_cell.length_c   1.000
_cell.angle_alpha   90.00
_cell.angle_beta   90.00
_cell.angle_gamma   90.00
#
_symmetry.space_group_name_H-M   'P 1'
#
loop_
_entity.id
_entity.type
_entity.pdbx_description
1 polymer ?
#
loop_
_entity_poly.entity_id
_entity_poly.type
_entity_poly.pdbx_seq_one_letter_code
_entity_poly.pdbx_strand_id
1 'polypeptide(L)'
;MKVMDFIKSVEDDFEKYKYIANSYNGEVDEKTELAEELFKIEEGKEDLEIKMQQTNKVRRDWLVMADIFNQGFYNQRFHLYIYLQFNLKNKKIKGTDIIKVGRIRNHALKLYIREVINGEDHELVKTDYLQIVEHYKNNKINTAVKL
;
A
#
# COMPACT_ATOMS: atom_id res chain seq x y z
N MET A 1 -3.51 -25.28 4.49
CA MET A 1 -2.95 -24.68 3.27
C MET A 1 -1.50 -24.35 3.56
N LYS A 2 -0.53 -24.93 2.82
CA LYS A 2 0.89 -24.61 3.04
C LYS A 2 1.16 -23.20 2.50
N VAL A 3 2.10 -22.48 3.10
CA VAL A 3 2.43 -21.08 2.72
C VAL A 3 2.81 -20.94 1.25
N MET A 4 3.47 -21.96 0.68
CA MET A 4 3.76 -22.01 -0.75
C MET A 4 2.50 -22.12 -1.61
N ASP A 5 1.47 -22.83 -1.15
CA ASP A 5 0.19 -22.92 -1.86
C ASP A 5 -0.56 -21.58 -1.81
N PHE A 6 -0.39 -20.81 -0.73
CA PHE A 6 -0.95 -19.47 -0.58
C PHE A 6 -0.30 -18.47 -1.54
N ILE A 7 1.03 -18.46 -1.62
CA ILE A 7 1.79 -17.62 -2.56
C ILE A 7 1.44 -17.99 -4.00
N LYS A 8 1.38 -19.29 -4.33
CA LYS A 8 1.07 -19.75 -5.69
C LYS A 8 -0.37 -19.46 -6.12
N SER A 9 -1.35 -19.63 -5.22
CA SER A 9 -2.75 -19.30 -5.49
C SER A 9 -2.98 -17.80 -5.76
N VAL A 10 -2.04 -16.99 -5.30
CA VAL A 10 -2.04 -15.54 -5.41
C VAL A 10 -1.34 -15.09 -6.68
N GLU A 11 -0.23 -15.73 -7.05
CA GLU A 11 0.50 -15.49 -8.31
C GLU A 11 -0.39 -15.73 -9.53
N ASP A 12 -1.21 -16.79 -9.54
CA ASP A 12 -2.08 -17.12 -10.68
C ASP A 12 -3.13 -16.02 -10.98
N ASP A 13 -3.61 -15.28 -9.97
CA ASP A 13 -4.50 -14.11 -10.14
C ASP A 13 -3.73 -12.80 -10.41
N PHE A 14 -2.44 -12.77 -10.06
CA PHE A 14 -1.54 -11.62 -10.21
C PHE A 14 -0.64 -11.67 -11.44
N GLU A 15 -0.71 -12.72 -12.25
CA GLU A 15 0.10 -12.89 -13.46
C GLU A 15 -0.05 -11.71 -14.45
N LYS A 16 -1.18 -10.98 -14.37
CA LYS A 16 -1.42 -9.72 -15.11
C LYS A 16 -0.70 -8.50 -14.51
N TYR A 17 -0.41 -8.51 -13.22
CA TYR A 17 0.33 -7.46 -12.49
C TYR A 17 1.70 -7.96 -12.03
N LYS A 18 2.23 -8.98 -12.71
CA LYS A 18 3.51 -9.61 -12.38
C LYS A 18 4.64 -8.59 -12.27
N TYR A 19 4.57 -7.42 -12.93
CA TYR A 19 5.59 -6.37 -12.77
C TYR A 19 5.62 -5.76 -11.35
N ILE A 20 4.47 -5.68 -10.65
CA ILE A 20 4.40 -5.27 -9.23
C ILE A 20 5.11 -6.28 -8.34
N ALA A 21 5.16 -7.56 -8.72
CA ALA A 21 5.87 -8.61 -8.00
C ALA A 21 7.32 -8.86 -8.50
N ASN A 22 7.59 -8.69 -9.80
CA ASN A 22 8.80 -9.17 -10.51
C ASN A 22 9.90 -8.12 -10.71
N SER A 23 9.69 -6.83 -10.45
CA SER A 23 10.85 -5.91 -10.32
C SER A 23 11.54 -6.00 -8.95
N TYR A 24 11.36 -7.11 -8.23
CA TYR A 24 12.15 -7.41 -7.04
C TYR A 24 13.50 -8.04 -7.43
N ASN A 25 14.41 -7.21 -7.92
CA ASN A 25 15.84 -7.51 -8.04
C ASN A 25 16.68 -6.75 -6.99
N GLY A 26 16.06 -6.20 -5.95
CA GLY A 26 16.75 -5.33 -5.00
C GLY A 26 17.14 -3.96 -5.57
N GLU A 27 16.66 -3.61 -6.76
CA GLU A 27 16.76 -2.25 -7.28
C GLU A 27 15.74 -1.37 -6.56
N VAL A 28 16.25 -0.25 -6.09
CA VAL A 28 15.58 0.78 -5.29
C VAL A 28 14.23 1.09 -5.93
N ASP A 29 13.13 0.76 -5.23
CA ASP A 29 11.80 1.30 -5.53
C ASP A 29 12.00 2.81 -5.73
N GLU A 30 11.61 3.35 -6.89
CA GLU A 30 11.53 4.80 -7.07
C GLU A 30 10.66 5.31 -5.92
N LYS A 31 11.30 5.94 -4.95
CA LYS A 31 10.62 6.47 -3.78
C LYS A 31 9.69 7.55 -4.29
N THR A 32 8.39 7.26 -4.25
CA THR A 32 7.37 8.28 -4.39
C THR A 32 7.36 9.08 -3.10
N GLU A 33 8.14 10.16 -3.06
CA GLU A 33 8.28 11.03 -1.89
C GLU A 33 6.90 11.40 -1.32
N LEU A 34 5.94 11.70 -2.21
CA LEU A 34 4.57 12.05 -1.85
C LEU A 34 3.82 10.92 -1.13
N ALA A 35 3.90 9.68 -1.64
CA ALA A 35 3.23 8.55 -0.99
C ALA A 35 3.91 8.17 0.34
N GLU A 36 5.24 8.29 0.43
CA GLU A 36 5.96 8.05 1.69
C GLU A 36 5.62 9.10 2.75
N GLU A 37 5.57 10.38 2.36
CA GLU A 37 5.15 11.47 3.25
C GLU A 37 3.72 11.26 3.73
N LEU A 38 2.80 10.94 2.81
CA LEU A 38 1.42 10.71 3.17
C LEU A 38 1.26 9.49 4.07
N PHE A 39 2.03 8.42 3.82
CA PHE A 39 2.04 7.24 4.69
C PHE A 39 2.45 7.60 6.12
N LYS A 40 3.46 8.46 6.31
CA LYS A 40 3.87 8.92 7.65
C LYS A 40 2.76 9.67 8.38
N ILE A 41 1.91 10.39 7.64
CA ILE A 41 0.73 11.09 8.17
C ILE A 41 -0.38 10.10 8.51
N GLU A 42 -0.64 9.11 7.65
CA GLU A 42 -1.73 8.15 7.82
C GLU A 42 -1.43 7.12 8.91
N GLU A 43 -0.83 6.00 8.55
CA GLU A 43 -0.64 4.85 9.44
C GLU A 43 0.81 4.57 9.78
N GLY A 44 1.75 5.17 9.04
CA GLY A 44 3.19 5.01 9.26
C GLY A 44 3.64 5.44 10.64
N LYS A 45 3.00 6.45 11.25
CA LYS A 45 3.25 6.84 12.64
C LYS A 45 2.85 5.73 13.62
N GLU A 46 1.64 5.19 13.46
CA GLU A 46 1.15 4.11 14.33
C GLU A 46 1.97 2.83 14.14
N ASP A 47 2.36 2.53 12.90
CA ASP A 47 3.19 1.38 12.59
C ASP A 47 4.60 1.53 13.16
N LEU A 48 5.15 2.75 13.22
CA LEU A 48 6.39 3.02 13.92
C LEU A 48 6.28 2.77 15.43
N GLU A 49 5.22 3.27 16.07
CA GLU A 49 4.95 3.06 17.50
C GLU A 49 4.78 1.56 17.82
N ILE A 50 4.06 0.81 16.98
CA ILE A 50 3.89 -0.65 17.09
C ILE A 50 5.24 -1.36 16.95
N LYS A 51 6.04 -0.99 15.95
CA LYS A 51 7.38 -1.58 15.73
C LYS A 51 8.33 -1.33 16.90
N MET A 52 8.29 -0.13 17.47
CA MET A 52 9.10 0.24 18.63
C MET A 52 8.56 -0.31 19.95
N GLN A 53 7.47 -1.11 19.92
CA GLN A 53 6.78 -1.63 21.12
C GLN A 53 6.38 -0.51 22.09
N GLN A 54 6.14 0.70 21.59
CA GLN A 54 5.74 1.87 22.37
C GLN A 54 4.23 1.87 22.66
N THR A 55 3.50 0.87 22.16
CA THR A 55 2.07 0.71 22.33
C THR A 55 1.69 -0.76 22.52
N ASN A 56 0.63 -1.02 23.29
CA ASN A 56 0.08 -2.37 23.50
C ASN A 56 -0.82 -2.84 22.34
N LYS A 57 -0.77 -2.15 21.19
CA LYS A 57 -1.58 -2.50 20.02
C LYS A 57 -1.05 -3.75 19.36
N VAL A 58 -1.98 -4.55 18.83
CA VAL A 58 -1.67 -5.74 18.05
C VAL A 58 -0.90 -5.34 16.79
N ARG A 59 0.15 -6.10 16.46
CA ARG A 59 0.90 -5.89 15.21
C ARG A 59 -0.04 -6.05 14.02
N ARG A 60 -0.02 -5.09 13.11
CA ARG A 60 -0.80 -5.16 11.87
C ARG A 60 -0.29 -6.29 10.98
N ASP A 61 -1.21 -6.95 10.28
CA ASP A 61 -0.90 -8.10 9.44
C ASP A 61 0.21 -7.79 8.43
N TRP A 62 0.19 -6.63 7.79
CA TRP A 62 1.18 -6.26 6.78
C TRP A 62 2.61 -6.11 7.34
N LEU A 63 2.75 -5.63 8.58
CA LEU A 63 4.06 -5.55 9.25
C LEU A 63 4.61 -6.94 9.55
N VAL A 64 3.74 -7.87 9.98
CA VAL A 64 4.12 -9.27 10.22
C VAL A 64 4.54 -9.92 8.90
N MET A 65 3.80 -9.69 7.82
CA MET A 65 4.16 -10.20 6.50
C MET A 65 5.48 -9.62 6.00
N ALA A 66 5.78 -8.35 6.29
CA ALA A 66 7.04 -7.72 5.90
C ALA A 66 8.25 -8.36 6.62
N ASP A 67 8.11 -8.69 7.90
CA ASP A 67 9.18 -9.37 8.64
C ASP A 67 9.47 -10.77 8.09
N ILE A 68 8.41 -11.52 7.77
CA ILE A 68 8.53 -12.91 7.34
C ILE A 68 8.98 -13.00 5.87
N PHE A 69 8.42 -12.15 5.00
CA PHE A 69 8.52 -12.30 3.55
C PHE A 69 9.26 -11.16 2.85
N ASN A 70 9.50 -10.03 3.51
CA ASN A 70 10.22 -8.89 2.95
C ASN A 70 11.48 -8.55 3.74
N GLN A 71 12.05 -9.50 4.49
CA GLN A 71 13.28 -9.31 5.27
C GLN A 71 13.23 -8.10 6.24
N GLY A 72 12.02 -7.70 6.67
CA GLY A 72 11.83 -6.50 7.49
C GLY A 72 11.94 -5.17 6.73
N PHE A 73 11.92 -5.17 5.40
CA PHE A 73 11.76 -3.96 4.59
C PHE A 73 10.28 -3.53 4.58
N TYR A 74 10.02 -2.25 4.85
CA TYR A 74 8.67 -1.69 4.91
C TYR A 74 8.52 -0.59 3.85
N ASN A 75 8.20 -0.98 2.61
CA ASN A 75 8.00 -0.05 1.49
C ASN A 75 6.54 -0.09 0.99
N GLN A 76 6.13 0.98 0.28
CA GLN A 76 4.76 1.14 -0.19
C GLN A 76 4.35 0.04 -1.16
N ARG A 77 5.29 -0.45 -1.97
CA ARG A 77 5.04 -1.54 -2.90
C ARG A 77 4.65 -2.84 -2.20
N PHE A 78 5.43 -3.27 -1.21
CA PHE A 78 5.12 -4.47 -0.45
C PHE A 78 3.85 -4.29 0.36
N HIS A 79 3.67 -3.10 0.92
CA HIS A 79 2.43 -2.76 1.61
C HIS A 79 1.21 -2.86 0.68
N LEU A 80 1.30 -2.32 -0.54
CA LEU A 80 0.26 -2.44 -1.57
C LEU A 80 0.00 -3.90 -1.91
N TYR A 81 1.05 -4.67 -2.13
CA TYR A 81 0.95 -6.09 -2.44
C TYR A 81 0.12 -6.81 -1.37
N ILE A 82 0.49 -6.68 -0.10
CA ILE A 82 -0.23 -7.32 1.02
C ILE A 82 -1.66 -6.78 1.15
N TYR A 83 -1.86 -5.47 0.99
CA TYR A 83 -3.19 -4.86 1.00
C TYR A 83 -4.11 -5.48 -0.05
N LEU A 84 -3.64 -5.61 -1.29
CA LEU A 84 -4.40 -6.21 -2.37
C LEU A 84 -4.70 -7.69 -2.09
N GLN A 85 -3.71 -8.45 -1.57
CA GLN A 85 -3.92 -9.85 -1.21
C GLN A 85 -5.05 -10.03 -0.21
N PHE A 86 -5.05 -9.27 0.87
CA PHE A 86 -6.10 -9.36 1.87
C PHE A 86 -7.47 -8.96 1.31
N ASN A 87 -7.53 -7.94 0.47
CA ASN A 87 -8.80 -7.49 -0.08
C ASN A 87 -9.36 -8.43 -1.17
N LEU A 88 -8.51 -9.04 -2.00
CA LEU A 88 -8.91 -10.05 -2.99
C LEU A 88 -9.40 -11.33 -2.31
N LYS A 89 -8.62 -11.85 -1.35
CA LYS A 89 -8.98 -13.06 -0.59
C LYS A 89 -10.32 -12.92 0.12
N ASN A 90 -10.57 -11.74 0.69
CA ASN A 90 -11.82 -11.43 1.37
C ASN A 90 -12.95 -11.01 0.41
N LYS A 91 -12.76 -11.12 -0.91
CA LYS A 91 -13.71 -10.73 -1.96
C LYS A 91 -14.19 -9.28 -1.85
N LYS A 92 -13.42 -8.40 -1.20
CA LYS A 92 -13.71 -6.98 -1.04
C LYS A 92 -13.42 -6.20 -2.32
N ILE A 93 -12.47 -6.69 -3.12
CA ILE A 93 -12.16 -6.19 -4.46
C ILE A 93 -12.06 -7.37 -5.43
N LYS A 94 -12.31 -7.15 -6.72
CA LYS A 94 -12.02 -8.12 -7.79
C LYS A 94 -10.66 -7.79 -8.43
N GLY A 95 -10.03 -8.75 -9.11
CA GLY A 95 -8.77 -8.51 -9.83
C GLY A 95 -8.83 -7.38 -10.87
N THR A 96 -10.01 -7.16 -11.46
CA THR A 96 -10.29 -6.03 -12.37
C THR A 96 -10.45 -4.69 -11.66
N ASP A 97 -10.70 -4.70 -10.34
CA ASP A 97 -10.88 -3.49 -9.53
C ASP A 97 -9.56 -2.97 -8.95
N ILE A 98 -8.45 -3.70 -9.10
CA ILE A 98 -7.11 -3.26 -8.66
C ILE A 98 -6.71 -1.94 -9.34
N ILE A 99 -7.18 -1.73 -10.59
CA ILE A 99 -6.98 -0.50 -11.37
C ILE A 99 -7.90 0.64 -10.87
N LYS A 100 -8.94 0.32 -10.09
CA LYS A 100 -9.92 1.31 -9.60
C LYS A 100 -9.50 1.83 -8.23
N VAL A 101 -8.55 2.77 -8.25
CA VAL A 101 -7.99 3.51 -7.12
C VAL A 101 -9.06 3.99 -6.11
N GLY A 102 -10.27 4.33 -6.58
CA GLY A 102 -11.37 4.81 -5.73
C GLY A 102 -11.89 3.85 -4.65
N ARG A 103 -11.55 2.55 -4.69
CA ARG A 103 -11.95 1.58 -3.66
C ARG A 103 -10.93 1.39 -2.53
N ILE A 104 -9.70 1.84 -2.75
CA ILE A 104 -8.66 1.81 -1.72
C ILE A 104 -8.96 2.95 -0.75
N ARG A 105 -8.86 2.71 0.56
CA ARG A 105 -9.11 3.78 1.56
C ARG A 105 -7.83 4.52 1.96
N ASN A 106 -6.72 3.79 1.99
CA ASN A 106 -5.40 4.33 2.28
C ASN A 106 -4.95 5.21 1.10
N HIS A 107 -4.74 6.50 1.33
CA HIS A 107 -4.41 7.43 0.26
C HIS A 107 -2.95 7.35 -0.14
N ALA A 108 -2.03 6.96 0.76
CA ALA A 108 -0.65 6.71 0.38
C ALA A 108 -0.56 5.62 -0.71
N LEU A 109 -1.29 4.52 -0.54
CA LEU A 109 -1.40 3.45 -1.55
C LEU A 109 -2.05 3.95 -2.84
N LYS A 110 -3.03 4.85 -2.77
CA LYS A 110 -3.62 5.45 -3.97
C LYS A 110 -2.59 6.26 -4.76
N LEU A 111 -1.84 7.14 -4.08
CA LEU A 111 -0.82 7.96 -4.75
C LEU A 111 0.26 7.07 -5.37
N TYR A 112 0.72 6.06 -4.64
CA TYR A 112 1.68 5.08 -5.16
C TYR A 112 1.17 4.38 -6.44
N ILE A 113 -0.10 3.96 -6.46
CA ILE A 113 -0.71 3.38 -7.67
C ILE A 113 -0.73 4.39 -8.81
N ARG A 114 -1.14 5.63 -8.55
CA ARG A 114 -1.26 6.62 -9.62
C ARG A 114 0.08 7.00 -10.21
N GLU A 115 1.06 7.26 -9.37
CA GLU A 115 2.40 7.68 -9.77
C GLU A 115 3.20 6.54 -10.38
N VAL A 116 3.40 5.44 -9.65
CA VAL A 116 4.28 4.34 -10.11
C VAL A 116 3.54 3.40 -11.04
N ILE A 117 2.29 3.04 -10.69
CA ILE A 117 1.61 1.95 -11.38
C ILE A 117 0.92 2.40 -12.66
N ASN A 118 0.30 3.57 -12.63
CA ASN A 118 -0.38 4.16 -13.78
C ASN A 118 0.53 5.10 -14.57
N GLY A 119 1.68 5.53 -14.02
CA GLY A 119 2.57 6.49 -14.66
C GLY A 119 1.92 7.87 -14.83
N GLU A 120 1.05 8.26 -13.91
CA GLU A 120 0.39 9.57 -13.96
C GLU A 120 1.40 10.70 -13.73
N ASP A 121 1.11 11.86 -14.31
CA ASP A 121 1.95 13.04 -14.18
C ASP A 121 2.14 13.45 -12.70
N HIS A 122 3.39 13.70 -12.31
CA HIS A 122 3.76 13.98 -10.93
C HIS A 122 3.06 15.24 -10.38
N GLU A 123 2.84 16.28 -11.19
CA GLU A 123 2.17 17.51 -10.74
C GLU A 123 0.67 17.29 -10.52
N LEU A 124 0.04 16.39 -11.29
CA LEU A 124 -1.33 15.94 -11.01
C LEU A 124 -1.39 15.20 -9.67
N VAL A 125 -0.49 14.23 -9.44
CA VAL A 125 -0.43 13.45 -8.19
C VAL A 125 -0.16 14.37 -6.98
N LYS A 126 0.71 15.36 -7.14
CA LYS A 126 1.04 16.37 -6.12
C LYS A 126 -0.14 17.25 -5.76
N THR A 127 -0.95 17.64 -6.75
CA THR A 127 -2.18 18.40 -6.51
C THR A 127 -3.12 17.61 -5.59
N ASP A 128 -3.27 16.31 -5.83
CA ASP A 128 -4.10 15.44 -5.01
C ASP A 128 -3.51 15.21 -3.61
N TYR A 129 -2.18 15.03 -3.51
CA TYR A 129 -1.48 14.98 -2.23
C TYR A 129 -1.81 16.20 -1.36
N LEU A 130 -1.71 17.41 -1.91
CA LEU A 130 -2.00 18.64 -1.16
C LEU A 130 -3.46 18.69 -0.66
N GLN A 131 -4.41 18.25 -1.48
CA GLN A 131 -5.82 18.17 -1.09
C GLN A 131 -6.04 17.17 0.06
N ILE A 132 -5.40 16.01 0.01
CA ILE A 132 -5.51 14.98 1.06
C ILE A 132 -4.89 15.48 2.37
N VAL A 133 -3.69 16.09 2.30
CA VAL A 133 -3.02 16.64 3.48
C VAL A 133 -3.88 17.71 4.15
N GLU A 134 -4.45 18.63 3.37
CA GLU A 134 -5.36 19.66 3.89
C GLU A 134 -6.63 19.05 4.51
N HIS A 135 -7.18 18.01 3.87
CA HIS A 135 -8.32 17.28 4.41
C HIS A 135 -8.00 16.65 5.77
N TYR A 136 -6.82 16.07 5.95
CA TYR A 136 -6.39 15.44 7.21
C TYR A 136 -6.06 16.39 8.34
N LYS A 137 -5.82 17.68 8.06
CA LYS A 137 -5.75 18.69 9.13
C LYS A 137 -7.09 18.86 9.84
N ASN A 138 -8.18 18.67 9.11
CA ASN A 138 -9.54 18.99 9.57
C ASN A 138 -10.42 17.75 9.79
N ASN A 139 -9.99 16.57 9.35
CA ASN A 139 -10.77 15.34 9.37
C ASN A 139 -9.96 14.13 9.84
N LYS A 140 -10.65 13.04 10.17
CA LYS A 140 -9.99 11.77 10.51
C LYS A 140 -9.25 11.19 9.28
N ILE A 141 -8.09 10.62 9.53
CA ILE A 141 -7.31 9.84 8.56
C ILE A 141 -8.16 8.72 7.94
N ASN A 142 -7.87 8.33 6.69
CA ASN A 142 -8.58 7.28 5.94
C ASN A 142 -10.07 7.56 5.71
N THR A 143 -10.55 8.79 5.94
CA THR A 143 -11.87 9.23 5.47
C THR A 143 -11.82 9.53 3.97
N ALA A 144 -12.94 9.29 3.28
CA ALA A 144 -12.99 9.40 1.83
C ALA A 144 -12.76 10.85 1.36
N VAL A 145 -11.74 11.05 0.54
CA VAL A 145 -11.53 12.27 -0.25
C VAL A 145 -12.00 11.98 -1.68
N LYS A 146 -12.82 12.86 -2.24
CA LYS A 146 -13.17 12.83 -3.66
C LYS A 146 -12.01 13.48 -4.41
N LEU A 147 -11.22 12.64 -5.09
CA LEU A 147 -10.16 13.04 -6.01
C LEU A 147 -10.73 12.94 -7.43
#